data_AF-A0A8H4W075-F1
#
_entry.id   AF-A0A8H4W075-F1
#
_cell.length_a   1.000
_cell.length_b   1.000
_cell.length_c   1.000
_cell.angle_alpha   90.00
_cell.angle_beta   90.00
_cell.angle_gamma   90.00
#
_symmetry.space_group_name_H-M   'P 1'
#
loop_
_entity.id
_entity.type
_entity.pdbx_description
1 polymer ?
#
loop_
_entity_poly.entity_id
_entity_poly.type
_entity_poly.pdbx_seq_one_letter_code
_entity_poly.pdbx_strand_id
1 'polypeptide(L)'
;MAAEIMTFVPHGDLYLVLTFPSEEEQQPAPVKVINCDGSSGGNNDVTNPAFLTSNGNPSLSDMDVESSGGQESVQKSPKQIKMLVSSQCLMAASPVFRAMLQRNKFKEGHDLASGNAEIDLLDDDPSAFEILANIIHLRNRKVPHEVNLKTATNLSVLVDKYQMLEVVETYLPLWLPGLKKSLPESFTADLIPWLSVAWVFKFAVEFKHLTRILQLESWDLVGGGLEQQLPIPSSILEKTEDFRQRAISFAITVLVGLMEKYKGSKTNCKLVVSERPNQGKGDCDDLILGSLIRSADKNGLFPVPEEPFRGTTVKSIIQKLRALRVVALCDKYLMPKWDSADWTKPSRPKAGHGVMEFIDTEMITLERIIDGFELSDSIRQHQVPKNASSPEKDLINSAPF
;
A
#
# COMPACT_ATOMS: atom_id res chain seq x y z
N MET A 1 38.33 3.91 -18.98
CA MET A 1 38.84 3.70 -17.60
C MET A 1 39.02 2.21 -17.36
N ALA A 2 39.92 1.79 -16.49
CA ALA A 2 40.05 0.37 -16.15
C ALA A 2 38.92 -0.04 -15.19
N ALA A 3 38.16 -1.07 -15.53
CA ALA A 3 37.13 -1.63 -14.64
C ALA A 3 37.80 -2.33 -13.45
N GLU A 4 37.22 -2.18 -12.26
CA GLU A 4 37.73 -2.85 -11.05
C GLU A 4 37.35 -4.34 -11.08
N ILE A 5 38.32 -5.23 -10.84
CA ILE A 5 38.10 -6.68 -10.91
C ILE A 5 37.94 -7.25 -9.49
N MET A 6 36.79 -7.89 -9.24
CA MET A 6 36.46 -8.57 -8.00
C MET A 6 36.51 -10.09 -8.19
N THR A 7 37.54 -10.74 -7.64
CA THR A 7 37.69 -12.21 -7.78
C THR A 7 36.96 -12.96 -6.66
N PHE A 8 36.04 -13.85 -7.05
CA PHE A 8 35.32 -14.72 -6.12
C PHE A 8 35.91 -16.14 -6.04
N VAL A 9 36.57 -16.60 -7.11
CA VAL A 9 37.23 -17.92 -7.16
C VAL A 9 38.56 -17.83 -7.94
N PRO A 10 39.67 -18.45 -7.48
CA PRO A 10 40.99 -18.31 -8.11
C PRO A 10 41.10 -18.83 -9.55
N HIS A 11 40.17 -19.69 -9.97
CA HIS A 11 40.10 -20.30 -11.30
C HIS A 11 38.74 -20.00 -11.95
N GLY A 12 38.27 -18.74 -11.84
CA GLY A 12 37.07 -18.29 -12.52
C GLY A 12 37.23 -18.33 -14.04
N ASP A 13 36.14 -18.63 -14.73
CA ASP A 13 36.06 -18.84 -16.18
C ASP A 13 35.05 -17.90 -16.86
N LEU A 14 34.41 -17.02 -16.09
CA LEU A 14 33.39 -16.08 -16.52
C LEU A 14 33.58 -14.73 -15.80
N TYR A 15 33.51 -13.63 -16.56
CA TYR A 15 33.36 -12.29 -16.01
C TYR A 15 31.91 -11.83 -16.10
N LEU A 16 31.35 -11.37 -14.99
CA LEU A 16 30.10 -10.59 -14.99
C LEU A 16 30.46 -9.11 -14.96
N VAL A 17 29.91 -8.32 -15.87
CA VAL A 17 30.18 -6.89 -16.01
C VAL A 17 28.98 -6.12 -15.47
N LEU A 18 29.16 -5.43 -14.35
CA LEU A 18 28.11 -4.68 -13.66
C LEU A 18 28.50 -3.20 -13.58
N THR A 19 27.50 -2.32 -13.51
CA THR A 19 27.71 -0.87 -13.47
C THR A 19 27.05 -0.29 -12.23
N PHE A 20 27.81 0.46 -11.43
CA PHE A 20 27.20 1.30 -10.41
C PHE A 20 26.55 2.52 -11.09
N PRO A 21 25.23 2.75 -10.91
CA PRO A 21 24.56 3.93 -11.44
C PRO A 21 25.17 5.20 -10.82
N SER A 22 25.17 6.29 -11.58
CA SER A 22 25.74 7.56 -11.13
C SER A 22 24.97 8.13 -9.93
N GLU A 23 25.62 8.98 -9.12
CA GLU A 23 24.99 9.55 -7.90
C GLU A 23 23.67 10.33 -8.19
N GLU A 24 23.50 10.81 -9.43
CA GLU A 24 22.27 11.45 -9.94
C GLU A 24 21.12 10.45 -10.21
N GLU A 25 21.42 9.19 -10.58
CA GLU A 25 20.42 8.14 -10.82
C GLU A 25 20.01 7.40 -9.54
N GLN A 26 20.79 7.54 -8.46
CA GLN A 26 20.51 6.93 -7.16
C GLN A 26 19.53 7.73 -6.29
N GLN A 27 19.13 8.94 -6.73
CA GLN A 27 17.98 9.62 -6.16
C GLN A 27 16.71 8.91 -6.67
N PRO A 28 15.83 8.40 -5.78
CA PRO A 28 14.55 7.90 -6.24
C PRO A 28 13.82 9.04 -6.94
N ALA A 29 13.34 8.80 -8.16
CA ALA A 29 12.36 9.69 -8.79
C ALA A 29 11.25 9.92 -7.76
N PRO A 30 10.88 11.19 -7.44
CA PRO A 30 10.03 11.47 -6.31
C PRO A 30 8.70 10.76 -6.50
N VAL A 31 8.49 9.70 -5.71
CA VAL A 31 7.18 9.05 -5.58
C VAL A 31 6.24 10.16 -5.17
N LYS A 32 5.35 10.56 -6.08
CA LYS A 32 4.28 11.50 -5.78
C LYS A 32 3.27 10.81 -4.88
N VAL A 33 3.64 10.66 -3.61
CA VAL A 33 2.70 10.50 -2.52
C VAL A 33 1.91 11.80 -2.47
N ILE A 34 0.74 11.80 -3.11
CA ILE A 34 -0.15 12.95 -3.11
C ILE A 34 -0.79 13.00 -1.72
N ASN A 35 -0.10 13.65 -0.78
CA ASN A 35 -0.64 13.96 0.54
C ASN A 35 -1.79 14.97 0.37
N CYS A 36 -3.01 14.45 0.21
CA CYS A 36 -4.24 15.22 0.12
C CYS A 36 -4.75 15.65 1.52
N ASP A 37 -3.99 16.48 2.23
CA ASP A 37 -4.53 17.29 3.34
C ASP A 37 -5.38 18.45 2.79
N GLY A 38 -6.47 18.07 2.12
CA GLY A 38 -7.37 18.95 1.38
C GLY A 38 -8.51 19.52 2.22
N SER A 39 -8.20 20.20 3.33
CA SER A 39 -9.23 20.97 4.07
C SER A 39 -9.65 22.22 3.28
N SER A 40 -10.56 22.04 2.31
CA SER A 40 -11.18 23.14 1.56
C SER A 40 -12.24 23.86 2.41
N GLY A 41 -11.77 24.69 3.34
CA GLY A 41 -12.60 25.61 4.12
C GLY A 41 -12.77 26.96 3.42
N GLY A 42 -13.56 27.01 2.35
CA GLY A 42 -13.91 28.28 1.69
C GLY A 42 -15.05 28.99 2.42
N ASN A 43 -14.79 30.18 2.99
CA ASN A 43 -15.85 31.09 3.45
C ASN A 43 -15.43 32.57 3.30
N ASN A 44 -15.98 33.19 2.26
CA ASN A 44 -16.59 34.52 2.23
C ASN A 44 -15.95 35.64 3.09
N ASP A 45 -15.10 36.42 2.42
CA ASP A 45 -15.28 37.87 2.19
C ASP A 45 -16.16 38.64 3.21
N VAL A 46 -15.50 39.39 4.10
CA VAL A 46 -16.08 40.56 4.79
C VAL A 46 -15.06 41.69 4.82
N THR A 47 -15.50 42.83 4.29
CA THR A 47 -14.83 44.12 4.23
C THR A 47 -14.22 44.63 5.55
N ASN A 48 -13.03 45.22 5.50
CA ASN A 48 -12.72 46.41 6.32
C ASN A 48 -11.60 47.27 5.68
N PRO A 49 -11.66 48.62 5.72
CA PRO A 49 -10.68 49.47 5.04
C PRO A 49 -9.55 49.99 5.95
N ALA A 50 -8.45 50.37 5.29
CA ALA A 50 -7.45 51.38 5.65
C ALA A 50 -7.20 51.77 7.12
N PHE A 51 -5.95 51.62 7.56
CA PHE A 51 -5.30 52.62 8.41
C PHE A 51 -3.83 52.85 8.03
N LEU A 52 -3.41 54.11 8.09
CA LEU A 52 -2.02 54.61 7.91
C LEU A 52 -1.18 54.20 9.15
N THR A 53 0.16 54.15 9.19
CA THR A 53 1.18 55.17 8.84
C THR A 53 2.58 54.53 8.78
N SER A 54 3.41 54.77 7.74
CA SER A 54 4.56 55.72 7.68
C SER A 54 5.92 55.27 8.27
N ASN A 55 6.97 55.51 7.47
CA ASN A 55 8.40 55.72 7.82
C ASN A 55 9.21 54.48 8.28
N GLY A 56 10.42 54.23 7.75
CA GLY A 56 11.11 54.91 6.65
C GLY A 56 12.50 54.31 6.34
N ASN A 57 13.04 54.59 5.16
CA ASN A 57 14.44 54.29 4.80
C ASN A 57 15.38 55.37 5.40
N PRO A 58 16.67 55.04 5.57
CA PRO A 58 17.66 55.59 4.63
C PRO A 58 18.61 54.52 4.04
N SER A 59 19.55 54.96 3.20
CA SER A 59 20.30 54.17 2.20
C SER A 59 21.82 54.33 2.35
N LEU A 60 22.59 53.46 1.65
CA LEU A 60 24.08 53.47 1.47
C LEU A 60 24.88 53.18 2.77
N SER A 61 26.12 52.66 2.81
CA SER A 61 27.22 52.37 1.85
C SER A 61 28.21 51.39 2.54
N ASP A 62 29.08 50.56 1.93
CA ASP A 62 29.30 50.03 0.56
C ASP A 62 30.41 48.92 0.63
N MET A 63 30.71 48.21 -0.48
CA MET A 63 31.84 47.24 -0.70
C MET A 63 31.76 45.88 0.08
N ASP A 64 32.24 44.72 -0.40
CA ASP A 64 33.15 44.38 -1.51
C ASP A 64 32.66 43.19 -2.38
N VAL A 65 33.22 43.08 -3.60
CA VAL A 65 33.04 41.91 -4.50
C VAL A 65 34.34 41.10 -4.55
N GLU A 66 34.35 39.92 -3.95
CA GLU A 66 35.38 38.89 -4.24
C GLU A 66 34.76 37.69 -4.96
N SER A 67 35.17 37.53 -6.22
CA SER A 67 34.89 36.36 -7.04
C SER A 67 36.02 35.34 -6.90
N SER A 68 35.76 34.19 -6.27
CA SER A 68 36.42 32.91 -6.59
C SER A 68 35.75 31.76 -5.85
N GLY A 69 35.32 30.73 -6.59
CA GLY A 69 34.64 29.57 -6.01
C GLY A 69 33.79 28.81 -7.02
N GLY A 70 34.33 28.55 -8.22
CA GLY A 70 33.66 27.67 -9.17
C GLY A 70 33.54 26.27 -8.56
N GLN A 71 32.33 25.89 -8.16
CA GLN A 71 32.04 24.50 -7.83
C GLN A 71 32.06 23.72 -9.14
N GLU A 72 33.20 23.11 -9.45
CA GLU A 72 33.24 22.00 -10.39
C GLU A 72 32.32 20.90 -9.84
N SER A 73 31.13 20.79 -10.42
CA SER A 73 30.29 19.61 -10.27
C SER A 73 31.03 18.43 -10.87
N VAL A 74 31.82 17.73 -10.05
CA VAL A 74 32.53 16.52 -10.46
C VAL A 74 31.49 15.45 -10.77
N GLN A 75 31.06 15.41 -12.03
CA GLN A 75 30.24 14.33 -12.57
C GLN A 75 31.03 13.03 -12.48
N LYS A 76 30.78 12.24 -11.43
CA LYS A 76 31.27 10.88 -11.33
C LYS A 76 30.58 10.04 -12.39
N SER A 77 31.28 9.85 -13.51
CA SER A 77 30.94 8.88 -14.55
C SER A 77 30.64 7.50 -13.93
N PRO A 78 29.69 6.73 -14.49
CA PRO A 78 29.30 5.43 -13.96
C PRO A 78 30.51 4.49 -13.81
N LYS A 79 30.58 3.80 -12.68
CA LYS A 79 31.72 2.93 -12.34
C LYS A 79 31.42 1.49 -12.72
N GLN A 80 32.05 1.01 -13.78
CA GLN A 80 32.00 -0.39 -14.18
C GLN A 80 32.91 -1.26 -13.30
N ILE A 81 32.40 -2.42 -12.89
CA ILE A 81 33.15 -3.48 -12.21
C ILE A 81 33.04 -4.80 -12.98
N LYS A 82 34.01 -5.68 -12.80
CA LYS A 82 34.01 -7.05 -13.35
C LYS A 82 34.15 -8.07 -12.23
N MET A 83 33.15 -8.92 -12.04
CA MET A 83 33.21 -10.04 -11.08
C MET A 83 33.73 -11.30 -11.77
N LEU A 84 34.89 -11.81 -11.35
CA LEU A 84 35.45 -13.08 -11.82
C LEU A 84 34.89 -14.22 -10.98
N VAL A 85 34.08 -15.06 -11.63
CA VAL A 85 33.22 -16.09 -11.02
C VAL A 85 33.41 -17.44 -11.71
N SER A 86 32.86 -18.50 -11.12
CA SER A 86 32.75 -19.83 -11.75
C SER A 86 31.37 -20.00 -12.39
N SER A 87 31.38 -20.21 -13.71
CA SER A 87 30.20 -20.52 -14.51
C SER A 87 29.46 -21.74 -13.97
N GLN A 88 30.18 -22.77 -13.50
CA GLN A 88 29.60 -24.00 -12.97
C GLN A 88 28.80 -23.74 -11.68
N CYS A 89 29.32 -22.90 -10.77
CA CYS A 89 28.59 -22.53 -9.57
C CYS A 89 27.32 -21.71 -9.90
N LEU A 90 27.40 -20.78 -10.86
CA LEU A 90 26.24 -20.00 -11.31
C LEU A 90 25.17 -20.88 -11.99
N MET A 91 25.57 -21.79 -12.87
CA MET A 91 24.67 -22.76 -13.49
C MET A 91 24.09 -23.76 -12.47
N ALA A 92 24.80 -24.06 -11.38
CA ALA A 92 24.25 -24.86 -10.29
C ALA A 92 23.19 -24.07 -9.53
N ALA A 93 23.50 -22.83 -9.15
CA ALA A 93 22.68 -21.94 -8.32
C ALA A 93 21.44 -21.34 -9.02
N SER A 94 21.47 -21.17 -10.34
CA SER A 94 20.42 -20.51 -11.11
C SER A 94 19.99 -21.31 -12.34
N PRO A 95 18.70 -21.64 -12.48
CA PRO A 95 18.14 -22.16 -13.73
C PRO A 95 18.33 -21.21 -14.92
N VAL A 96 18.33 -19.89 -14.67
CA VAL A 96 18.47 -18.86 -15.71
C VAL A 96 19.91 -18.81 -16.22
N PHE A 97 20.91 -18.72 -15.33
CA PHE A 97 22.31 -18.83 -15.77
C PHE A 97 22.62 -20.21 -16.36
N ARG A 98 21.99 -21.29 -15.88
CA ARG A 98 22.08 -22.62 -16.51
C ARG A 98 21.59 -22.61 -17.95
N ALA A 99 20.46 -21.96 -18.24
CA ALA A 99 19.93 -21.88 -19.59
C ALA A 99 20.84 -21.02 -20.50
N MET A 100 21.28 -19.85 -20.01
CA MET A 100 22.12 -18.87 -20.71
C MET A 100 23.52 -19.42 -21.05
N LEU A 101 24.20 -20.01 -20.06
CA LEU A 101 25.57 -20.53 -20.18
C LEU A 101 25.62 -21.95 -20.78
N GLN A 102 24.47 -22.58 -21.08
CA GLN A 102 24.46 -23.91 -21.67
C GLN A 102 25.11 -23.88 -23.05
N ARG A 103 26.14 -24.72 -23.22
CA ARG A 103 26.91 -24.85 -24.45
C ARG A 103 26.01 -25.01 -25.67
N ASN A 104 26.31 -24.23 -26.71
CA ASN A 104 25.63 -24.23 -28.01
C ASN A 104 24.14 -23.82 -28.02
N LYS A 105 23.62 -23.14 -26.98
CA LYS A 105 22.28 -22.54 -27.01
C LYS A 105 22.28 -21.03 -27.30
N PHE A 106 23.12 -20.29 -26.60
CA PHE A 106 23.23 -18.84 -26.70
C PHE A 106 24.69 -18.41 -26.92
N LYS A 107 24.89 -17.13 -27.23
CA LYS A 107 26.21 -16.55 -27.50
C LYS A 107 27.13 -16.74 -26.30
N GLU A 108 26.62 -16.49 -25.10
CA GLU A 108 27.31 -16.58 -23.81
C GLU A 108 27.87 -18.00 -23.59
N GLY A 109 27.09 -19.04 -23.91
CA GLY A 109 27.52 -20.45 -23.84
C GLY A 109 28.53 -20.86 -24.93
N HIS A 110 28.62 -20.12 -26.04
CA HIS A 110 29.69 -20.27 -27.04
C HIS A 110 30.96 -19.54 -26.59
N ASP A 111 30.84 -18.30 -26.14
CA ASP A 111 31.94 -17.47 -25.65
C ASP A 111 32.64 -18.15 -24.46
N LEU A 112 31.87 -18.76 -23.55
CA LEU A 112 32.38 -19.57 -22.43
C LEU A 112 33.19 -20.78 -22.91
N ALA A 113 32.68 -21.50 -23.91
CA ALA A 113 33.40 -22.63 -24.50
C ALA A 113 34.68 -22.22 -25.27
N SER A 114 34.83 -20.92 -25.60
CA SER A 114 36.03 -20.34 -26.23
C SER A 114 37.03 -19.74 -25.24
N GLY A 115 36.66 -19.60 -23.96
CA GLY A 115 37.47 -18.97 -22.91
C GLY A 115 37.39 -17.43 -22.84
N ASN A 116 36.44 -16.81 -23.56
CA ASN A 116 36.29 -15.35 -23.67
C ASN A 116 34.93 -14.85 -23.12
N ALA A 117 34.31 -15.55 -22.16
CA ALA A 117 33.01 -15.15 -21.64
C ALA A 117 33.05 -13.91 -20.74
N GLU A 118 32.42 -12.85 -21.23
CA GLU A 118 31.94 -11.74 -20.41
C GLU A 118 30.41 -11.61 -20.62
N ILE A 119 29.67 -11.36 -19.54
CA ILE A 119 28.23 -11.10 -19.58
C ILE A 119 27.95 -9.72 -19.00
N ASP A 120 27.33 -8.86 -19.80
CA ASP A 120 26.86 -7.54 -19.38
C ASP A 120 25.55 -7.65 -18.58
N LEU A 121 25.63 -7.32 -17.29
CA LEU A 121 24.51 -7.28 -16.34
C LEU A 121 24.29 -5.83 -15.88
N LEU A 122 24.07 -4.94 -16.84
CA LEU A 122 24.09 -3.48 -16.61
C LEU A 122 22.92 -3.00 -15.72
N ASP A 123 21.79 -3.71 -15.73
CA ASP A 123 20.59 -3.37 -14.96
C ASP A 123 20.60 -3.97 -13.53
N ASP A 124 21.61 -4.76 -13.16
CA ASP A 124 21.68 -5.45 -11.87
C ASP A 124 22.44 -4.63 -10.82
N ASP A 125 21.87 -4.51 -9.62
CA ASP A 125 22.53 -3.85 -8.49
C ASP A 125 23.84 -4.56 -8.11
N PRO A 126 25.02 -3.92 -8.26
CA PRO A 126 26.29 -4.61 -8.07
C PRO A 126 26.52 -5.06 -6.62
N SER A 127 25.96 -4.34 -5.65
CA SER A 127 26.10 -4.65 -4.22
C SER A 127 25.29 -5.90 -3.82
N ALA A 128 24.05 -6.01 -4.30
CA ALA A 128 23.25 -7.22 -4.11
C ALA A 128 23.83 -8.42 -4.86
N PHE A 129 24.38 -8.23 -6.07
CA PHE A 129 25.03 -9.31 -6.80
C PHE A 129 26.31 -9.78 -6.09
N GLU A 130 27.11 -8.89 -5.47
CA GLU A 130 28.26 -9.29 -4.65
C GLU A 130 27.85 -10.21 -3.49
N ILE A 131 26.74 -9.92 -2.81
CA ILE A 131 26.22 -10.77 -1.73
C ILE A 131 25.87 -12.16 -2.27
N LEU A 132 25.15 -12.23 -3.40
CA LEU A 132 24.79 -13.49 -4.06
C LEU A 132 26.02 -14.27 -4.51
N ALA A 133 26.99 -13.63 -5.16
CA ALA A 133 28.24 -14.25 -5.58
C ALA A 133 29.08 -14.75 -4.39
N ASN A 134 29.09 -14.04 -3.26
CA ASN A 134 29.72 -14.53 -2.03
C ASN A 134 29.03 -15.79 -1.48
N ILE A 135 27.70 -15.90 -1.56
CA ILE A 135 26.97 -17.11 -1.16
C ILE A 135 27.23 -18.26 -2.14
N ILE A 136 27.07 -18.02 -3.45
CA ILE A 136 27.25 -19.02 -4.53
C ILE A 136 28.66 -19.63 -4.52
N HIS A 137 29.68 -18.84 -4.14
CA HIS A 137 31.06 -19.30 -4.02
C HIS A 137 31.49 -19.66 -2.58
N LEU A 138 30.53 -19.88 -1.67
CA LEU A 138 30.73 -20.33 -0.29
C LEU A 138 31.67 -19.44 0.54
N ARG A 139 31.76 -18.15 0.19
CA ARG A 139 32.57 -17.13 0.88
C ARG A 139 31.82 -16.60 2.10
N ASN A 140 31.25 -17.49 2.91
CA ASN A 140 30.23 -17.18 3.93
C ASN A 140 30.66 -16.09 4.93
N ARG A 141 31.96 -15.94 5.21
CA ARG A 141 32.53 -14.86 6.04
C ARG A 141 32.41 -13.44 5.46
N LYS A 142 32.03 -13.32 4.19
CA LYS A 142 31.78 -12.06 3.47
C LYS A 142 30.29 -11.74 3.31
N VAL A 143 29.41 -12.69 3.62
CA VAL A 143 27.96 -12.48 3.58
C VAL A 143 27.57 -11.68 4.84
N PRO A 144 26.81 -10.58 4.72
CA PRO A 144 26.49 -9.73 5.86
C PRO A 144 25.56 -10.44 6.87
N HIS A 145 25.74 -10.15 8.16
CA HIS A 145 24.88 -10.70 9.22
C HIS A 145 23.53 -9.99 9.36
N GLU A 146 23.42 -8.72 8.96
CA GLU A 146 22.15 -7.99 8.85
C GLU A 146 22.11 -7.30 7.48
N VAL A 147 20.92 -7.18 6.88
CA VAL A 147 20.68 -6.36 5.69
C VAL A 147 19.54 -5.38 5.97
N ASN A 148 19.62 -4.18 5.38
CA ASN A 148 18.52 -3.22 5.42
C ASN A 148 17.50 -3.50 4.30
N LEU A 149 16.35 -2.81 4.35
CA LEU A 149 15.28 -2.98 3.37
C LEU A 149 15.73 -2.74 1.92
N LYS A 150 16.56 -1.72 1.65
CA LYS A 150 17.07 -1.44 0.30
C LYS A 150 17.88 -2.63 -0.24
N THR A 151 18.82 -3.15 0.54
CA THR A 151 19.63 -4.32 0.15
C THR A 151 18.76 -5.58 -0.01
N ALA A 152 17.82 -5.83 0.90
CA ALA A 152 16.89 -6.96 0.78
C ALA A 152 15.98 -6.85 -0.46
N THR A 153 15.56 -5.63 -0.82
CA THR A 153 14.74 -5.35 -2.01
C THR A 153 15.54 -5.63 -3.28
N ASN A 154 16.76 -5.10 -3.39
CA ASN A 154 17.66 -5.38 -4.52
C ASN A 154 17.96 -6.89 -4.63
N LEU A 155 18.20 -7.57 -3.51
CA LEU A 155 18.34 -9.03 -3.47
C LEU A 155 17.06 -9.74 -3.95
N SER A 156 15.87 -9.25 -3.58
CA SER A 156 14.60 -9.85 -4.03
C SER A 156 14.43 -9.78 -5.55
N VAL A 157 14.81 -8.65 -6.18
CA VAL A 157 14.82 -8.47 -7.64
C VAL A 157 15.74 -9.50 -8.31
N LEU A 158 16.99 -9.61 -7.85
CA LEU A 158 17.96 -10.55 -8.43
C LEU A 158 17.59 -12.03 -8.19
N VAL A 159 17.08 -12.35 -6.99
CA VAL A 159 16.66 -13.71 -6.62
C VAL A 159 15.45 -14.17 -7.44
N ASP A 160 14.51 -13.28 -7.75
CA ASP A 160 13.39 -13.58 -8.65
C ASP A 160 13.87 -13.68 -10.11
N LYS A 161 14.57 -12.65 -10.62
CA LYS A 161 15.13 -12.58 -11.99
C LYS A 161 15.94 -13.81 -12.38
N TYR A 162 16.77 -14.32 -11.47
CA TYR A 162 17.63 -15.47 -11.70
C TYR A 162 17.13 -16.79 -11.07
N GLN A 163 15.96 -16.77 -10.42
CA GLN A 163 15.35 -17.94 -9.75
C GLN A 163 16.29 -18.61 -8.73
N MET A 164 16.85 -17.83 -7.80
CA MET A 164 17.90 -18.24 -6.86
C MET A 164 17.45 -18.27 -5.38
N LEU A 165 16.19 -18.59 -5.10
CA LEU A 165 15.65 -18.54 -3.73
C LEU A 165 16.38 -19.51 -2.77
N GLU A 166 16.63 -20.74 -3.21
CA GLU A 166 17.34 -21.78 -2.45
C GLU A 166 18.75 -21.33 -2.03
N VAL A 167 19.41 -20.48 -2.84
CA VAL A 167 20.74 -19.93 -2.55
C VAL A 167 20.72 -19.05 -1.30
N VAL A 168 19.72 -18.20 -1.15
CA VAL A 168 19.63 -17.24 -0.03
C VAL A 168 18.92 -17.82 1.20
N GLU A 169 18.20 -18.94 1.06
CA GLU A 169 17.29 -19.48 2.07
C GLU A 169 17.93 -19.66 3.46
N THR A 170 19.18 -20.12 3.51
CA THR A 170 19.94 -20.31 4.77
C THR A 170 20.20 -18.99 5.53
N TYR A 171 20.19 -17.84 4.85
CA TYR A 171 20.45 -16.53 5.42
C TYR A 171 19.17 -15.76 5.80
N LEU A 172 18.02 -16.15 5.27
CA LEU A 172 16.75 -15.49 5.55
C LEU A 172 16.40 -15.45 7.06
N PRO A 173 16.59 -16.52 7.86
CA PRO A 173 16.34 -16.48 9.31
C PRO A 173 17.26 -15.54 10.09
N LEU A 174 18.45 -15.27 9.55
CA LEU A 174 19.44 -14.35 10.13
C LEU A 174 19.09 -12.88 9.81
N TRP A 175 18.61 -12.62 8.60
CA TRP A 175 18.26 -11.27 8.13
C TRP A 175 16.88 -10.79 8.58
N LEU A 176 15.89 -11.68 8.65
CA LEU A 176 14.49 -11.32 8.96
C LEU A 176 14.31 -10.54 10.28
N PRO A 177 14.97 -10.88 11.41
CA PRO A 177 14.87 -10.10 12.65
C PRO A 177 15.40 -8.67 12.51
N GLY A 178 16.45 -8.48 11.72
CA GLY A 178 17.01 -7.17 11.39
C GLY A 178 16.04 -6.35 10.55
N LEU A 179 15.50 -6.96 9.49
CA LEU A 179 14.52 -6.33 8.61
C LEU A 179 13.28 -5.89 9.37
N LYS A 180 12.67 -6.77 10.19
CA LYS A 180 11.42 -6.53 10.94
C LYS A 180 11.37 -5.23 11.75
N LYS A 181 12.52 -4.67 12.15
CA LYS A 181 12.66 -3.34 12.77
C LYS A 181 12.06 -2.20 11.91
N SER A 182 11.87 -2.45 10.61
CA SER A 182 11.33 -1.54 9.59
C SER A 182 10.03 -2.02 8.94
N LEU A 183 9.35 -3.05 9.49
CA LEU A 183 8.11 -3.57 8.92
C LEU A 183 6.98 -2.51 9.03
N PRO A 184 6.35 -2.08 7.91
CA PRO A 184 5.32 -1.05 7.95
C PRO A 184 4.07 -1.45 8.73
N GLU A 185 3.50 -0.49 9.47
CA GLU A 185 2.21 -0.60 10.15
C GLU A 185 1.07 0.14 9.41
N SER A 186 1.42 0.86 8.34
CA SER A 186 0.51 1.67 7.50
C SER A 186 1.05 1.76 6.06
N PHE A 187 0.27 2.32 5.14
CA PHE A 187 0.68 2.48 3.74
C PHE A 187 1.75 3.58 3.59
N THR A 188 3.02 3.16 3.66
CA THR A 188 4.21 4.01 3.48
C THR A 188 4.97 3.64 2.20
N ALA A 189 5.96 4.46 1.82
CA ALA A 189 6.84 4.18 0.68
C ALA A 189 7.59 2.84 0.80
N ASP A 190 7.84 2.36 2.01
CA ASP A 190 8.54 1.11 2.29
C ASP A 190 7.66 -0.14 2.12
N LEU A 191 6.33 0.00 2.04
CA LEU A 191 5.39 -1.13 1.98
C LEU A 191 5.58 -1.98 0.72
N ILE A 192 5.69 -1.36 -0.44
CA ILE A 192 5.83 -2.06 -1.73
C ILE A 192 7.21 -2.78 -1.82
N PRO A 193 8.35 -2.16 -1.48
CA PRO A 193 9.62 -2.86 -1.27
C PRO A 193 9.51 -4.06 -0.33
N TRP A 194 8.86 -3.89 0.83
CA TRP A 194 8.64 -4.98 1.78
C TRP A 194 7.77 -6.12 1.22
N LEU A 195 6.75 -5.79 0.42
CA LEU A 195 5.87 -6.78 -0.21
C LEU A 195 6.64 -7.62 -1.23
N SER A 196 7.53 -6.99 -2.01
CA SER A 196 8.49 -7.68 -2.89
C SER A 196 9.38 -8.65 -2.10
N VAL A 197 10.02 -8.17 -1.04
CA VAL A 197 10.86 -8.99 -0.15
C VAL A 197 10.07 -10.17 0.42
N ALA A 198 8.88 -9.94 0.97
CA ALA A 198 8.06 -10.98 1.57
C ALA A 198 7.52 -12.00 0.55
N TRP A 199 7.18 -11.54 -0.67
CA TRP A 199 6.76 -12.40 -1.77
C TRP A 199 7.89 -13.32 -2.25
N VAL A 200 9.07 -12.76 -2.53
CA VAL A 200 10.20 -13.54 -3.08
C VAL A 200 10.76 -14.49 -2.03
N PHE A 201 11.06 -13.99 -0.82
CA PHE A 201 11.67 -14.76 0.27
C PHE A 201 10.67 -15.60 1.10
N LYS A 202 9.40 -15.64 0.66
CA LYS A 202 8.32 -16.48 1.24
C LYS A 202 8.01 -16.22 2.71
N PHE A 203 8.15 -14.97 3.15
CA PHE A 203 7.80 -14.51 4.49
C PHE A 203 6.27 -14.38 4.64
N ALA A 204 5.60 -15.52 4.86
CA ALA A 204 4.14 -15.63 4.79
C ALA A 204 3.39 -14.74 5.81
N VAL A 205 3.90 -14.61 7.03
CA VAL A 205 3.27 -13.78 8.09
C VAL A 205 3.34 -12.30 7.72
N GLU A 206 4.51 -11.88 7.23
CA GLU A 206 4.80 -10.51 6.82
C GLU A 206 4.02 -10.16 5.54
N PHE A 207 3.95 -11.07 4.57
CA PHE A 207 3.16 -10.94 3.36
C PHE A 207 1.66 -10.74 3.67
N LYS A 208 1.11 -11.54 4.59
CA LYS A 208 -0.29 -11.41 5.03
C LYS A 208 -0.55 -10.06 5.70
N HIS A 209 0.34 -9.63 6.59
CA HIS A 209 0.28 -8.31 7.24
C HIS A 209 0.34 -7.15 6.23
N LEU A 210 1.29 -7.17 5.29
CA LEU A 210 1.46 -6.13 4.27
C LEU A 210 0.26 -6.05 3.31
N THR A 211 -0.27 -7.20 2.88
CA THR A 211 -1.46 -7.26 2.04
C THR A 211 -2.74 -6.85 2.79
N ARG A 212 -2.81 -7.04 4.11
CA ARG A 212 -3.87 -6.48 4.95
C ARG A 212 -3.85 -4.95 4.99
N ILE A 213 -2.66 -4.35 5.12
CA ILE A 213 -2.51 -2.89 5.05
C ILE A 213 -2.91 -2.37 3.67
N LEU A 214 -2.47 -3.05 2.59
CA LEU A 214 -2.92 -2.74 1.23
C LEU A 214 -4.45 -2.69 1.11
N GLN A 215 -5.16 -3.72 1.60
CA GLN A 215 -6.62 -3.77 1.54
C GLN A 215 -7.30 -2.60 2.30
N LEU A 216 -6.72 -2.15 3.41
CA LEU A 216 -7.26 -1.05 4.23
C LEU A 216 -6.97 0.35 3.64
N GLU A 217 -5.73 0.57 3.21
CA GLU A 217 -5.11 1.89 3.08
C GLU A 217 -4.62 2.23 1.68
N SER A 218 -4.63 1.28 0.74
CA SER A 218 -4.34 1.60 -0.65
C SER A 218 -5.41 2.51 -1.26
N TRP A 219 -4.95 3.38 -2.16
CA TRP A 219 -5.75 4.23 -3.01
C TRP A 219 -5.22 4.06 -4.44
N ASP A 220 -6.08 3.64 -5.36
CA ASP A 220 -5.81 3.51 -6.81
C ASP A 220 -4.48 2.82 -7.18
N LEU A 221 -4.36 1.52 -6.89
CA LEU A 221 -3.16 0.74 -7.23
C LEU A 221 -2.94 0.59 -8.74
N VAL A 222 -4.01 0.62 -9.54
CA VAL A 222 -3.96 0.45 -10.99
C VAL A 222 -3.54 1.75 -11.68
N GLY A 223 -2.33 1.76 -12.24
CA GLY A 223 -1.76 2.88 -13.00
C GLY A 223 -0.78 3.78 -12.23
N GLY A 224 -0.52 3.51 -10.95
CA GLY A 224 0.36 4.33 -10.10
C GLY A 224 1.89 4.14 -10.29
N GLY A 225 2.33 3.38 -11.30
CA GLY A 225 3.75 3.13 -11.57
C GLY A 225 4.46 2.14 -10.63
N LEU A 226 3.75 1.61 -9.61
CA LEU A 226 4.29 0.67 -8.61
C LEU A 226 4.83 -0.66 -9.19
N GLU A 227 4.46 -0.99 -10.43
CA GLU A 227 4.76 -2.28 -11.08
C GLU A 227 6.14 -2.35 -11.75
N GLN A 228 6.80 -1.22 -12.01
CA GLN A 228 7.81 -1.16 -13.09
C GLN A 228 9.21 -1.69 -12.73
N GLN A 229 9.51 -2.01 -11.47
CA GLN A 229 10.87 -2.40 -11.04
C GLN A 229 10.94 -3.51 -9.96
N LEU A 230 9.83 -4.02 -9.44
CA LEU A 230 9.84 -4.97 -8.32
C LEU A 230 9.08 -6.27 -8.65
N PRO A 231 9.58 -7.46 -8.24
CA PRO A 231 8.93 -8.75 -8.46
C PRO A 231 7.70 -8.94 -7.55
N ILE A 232 6.64 -8.22 -7.87
CA ILE A 232 5.31 -8.34 -7.24
C ILE A 232 4.34 -8.75 -8.33
N PRO A 233 3.62 -9.89 -8.22
CA PRO A 233 2.67 -10.29 -9.24
C PRO A 233 1.53 -9.27 -9.36
N SER A 234 1.21 -8.84 -10.58
CA SER A 234 0.04 -7.98 -10.86
C SER A 234 -1.25 -8.58 -10.28
N SER A 235 -1.37 -9.91 -10.20
CA SER A 235 -2.52 -10.58 -9.59
C SER A 235 -2.71 -10.28 -8.10
N ILE A 236 -1.69 -9.80 -7.38
CA ILE A 236 -1.84 -9.30 -6.00
C ILE A 236 -2.49 -7.92 -6.02
N LEU A 237 -2.01 -7.02 -6.90
CA LEU A 237 -2.51 -5.66 -7.04
C LEU A 237 -3.94 -5.64 -7.59
N GLU A 238 -4.22 -6.44 -8.62
CA GLU A 238 -5.55 -6.70 -9.19
C GLU A 238 -6.54 -7.12 -8.08
N LYS A 239 -6.20 -8.16 -7.29
CA LYS A 239 -7.04 -8.62 -6.17
C LYS A 239 -7.23 -7.58 -5.07
N THR A 240 -6.20 -6.80 -4.75
CA THR A 240 -6.32 -5.75 -3.74
C THR A 240 -7.29 -4.68 -4.22
N GLU A 241 -7.21 -4.27 -5.47
CA GLU A 241 -8.13 -3.30 -6.07
C GLU A 241 -9.57 -3.84 -6.12
N ASP A 242 -9.76 -5.08 -6.59
CA ASP A 242 -11.06 -5.77 -6.57
C ASP A 242 -11.65 -5.91 -5.15
N PHE A 243 -10.80 -6.10 -4.15
CA PHE A 243 -11.21 -6.10 -2.75
C PHE A 243 -11.62 -4.69 -2.29
N ARG A 244 -10.79 -3.69 -2.58
CA ARG A 244 -11.01 -2.28 -2.21
C ARG A 244 -12.33 -1.75 -2.77
N GLN A 245 -12.61 -1.97 -4.05
CA GLN A 245 -13.87 -1.56 -4.69
C GLN A 245 -15.06 -2.22 -3.99
N ARG A 246 -15.06 -3.55 -3.81
CA ARG A 246 -16.15 -4.29 -3.14
C ARG A 246 -16.37 -3.86 -1.68
N ALA A 247 -15.29 -3.64 -0.93
CA ALA A 247 -15.36 -3.21 0.47
C ALA A 247 -15.98 -1.81 0.62
N ILE A 248 -15.62 -0.87 -0.26
CA ILE A 248 -16.23 0.46 -0.28
C ILE A 248 -17.69 0.38 -0.76
N SER A 249 -17.97 -0.38 -1.82
CA SER A 249 -19.32 -0.58 -2.37
C SER A 249 -20.29 -1.14 -1.31
N PHE A 250 -19.84 -2.13 -0.53
CA PHE A 250 -20.59 -2.65 0.63
C PHE A 250 -20.87 -1.56 1.67
N ALA A 251 -19.85 -0.81 2.09
CA ALA A 251 -19.98 0.22 3.11
C ALA A 251 -20.90 1.39 2.67
N ILE A 252 -20.86 1.76 1.39
CA ILE A 252 -21.81 2.71 0.78
C ILE A 252 -23.22 2.13 0.72
N THR A 253 -23.37 0.84 0.41
CA THR A 253 -24.67 0.16 0.39
C THR A 253 -25.36 0.17 1.76
N VAL A 254 -24.61 0.05 2.86
CA VAL A 254 -25.13 0.20 4.24
C VAL A 254 -25.76 1.59 4.45
N LEU A 255 -25.09 2.66 4.00
CA LEU A 255 -25.60 4.03 4.08
C LEU A 255 -26.86 4.23 3.21
N VAL A 256 -26.83 3.79 1.95
CA VAL A 256 -27.96 3.90 1.02
C VAL A 256 -29.18 3.10 1.50
N GLY A 257 -28.96 1.89 2.02
CA GLY A 257 -30.01 1.06 2.60
C GLY A 257 -30.71 1.72 3.80
N LEU A 258 -29.96 2.45 4.63
CA LEU A 258 -30.53 3.27 5.70
C LEU A 258 -31.36 4.45 5.15
N MET A 259 -30.85 5.14 4.14
CA MET A 259 -31.58 6.26 3.50
C MET A 259 -32.92 5.80 2.92
N GLU A 260 -32.95 4.70 2.16
CA GLU A 260 -34.20 4.15 1.61
C GLU A 260 -35.15 3.60 2.69
N LYS A 261 -34.62 3.00 3.77
CA LYS A 261 -35.41 2.52 4.92
C LYS A 261 -36.22 3.62 5.61
N TYR A 262 -35.63 4.81 5.79
CA TYR A 262 -36.29 5.95 6.45
C TYR A 262 -37.06 6.87 5.49
N LYS A 263 -36.80 6.75 4.18
CA LYS A 263 -37.58 7.39 3.10
C LYS A 263 -38.88 6.63 2.76
N GLY A 264 -38.94 5.34 3.07
CA GLY A 264 -40.10 4.49 2.79
C GLY A 264 -41.36 4.86 3.60
N SER A 265 -42.53 4.50 3.08
CA SER A 265 -43.83 4.82 3.71
C SER A 265 -44.14 4.03 4.99
N LYS A 266 -43.28 3.08 5.39
CA LYS A 266 -43.44 2.27 6.58
C LYS A 266 -42.69 2.91 7.74
N THR A 267 -43.42 3.32 8.77
CA THR A 267 -42.83 3.94 9.95
C THR A 267 -41.97 2.95 10.76
N ASN A 268 -40.74 3.35 11.05
CA ASN A 268 -39.73 2.58 11.77
C ASN A 268 -39.74 2.89 13.27
N CYS A 269 -40.21 4.09 13.68
CA CYS A 269 -40.41 4.45 15.07
C CYS A 269 -41.38 3.49 15.79
N LYS A 270 -40.84 2.65 16.69
CA LYS A 270 -41.61 1.69 17.49
C LYS A 270 -42.22 2.30 18.76
N LEU A 271 -41.92 3.56 19.07
CA LEU A 271 -42.35 4.18 20.32
C LEU A 271 -43.85 4.49 20.30
N VAL A 272 -44.54 4.05 21.35
CA VAL A 272 -45.97 4.34 21.58
C VAL A 272 -46.07 5.27 22.76
N VAL A 273 -46.35 6.55 22.50
CA VAL A 273 -46.65 7.53 23.56
C VAL A 273 -48.14 7.39 23.90
N SER A 274 -48.43 7.04 25.15
CA SER A 274 -49.78 6.72 25.65
C SER A 274 -50.80 7.85 25.45
N GLU A 275 -50.36 9.10 25.46
CA GLU A 275 -51.21 10.28 25.26
C GLU A 275 -51.56 10.55 23.78
N ARG A 276 -50.80 10.00 22.82
CA ARG A 276 -50.99 10.21 21.36
C ARG A 276 -50.52 8.99 20.57
N PRO A 277 -51.30 7.90 20.47
CA PRO A 277 -50.81 6.61 19.99
C PRO A 277 -50.29 6.58 18.53
N ASN A 278 -50.65 7.55 17.68
CA ASN A 278 -50.32 7.57 16.24
C ASN A 278 -49.77 8.92 15.68
N GLN A 279 -49.59 9.97 16.49
CA GLN A 279 -48.94 11.21 16.01
C GLN A 279 -47.44 11.19 16.32
N GLY A 280 -46.60 11.70 15.42
CA GLY A 280 -45.16 11.89 15.67
C GLY A 280 -44.25 10.71 15.35
N LYS A 281 -44.78 9.56 14.92
CA LYS A 281 -43.95 8.38 14.58
C LYS A 281 -43.17 8.59 13.28
N GLY A 282 -43.78 9.20 12.26
CA GLY A 282 -43.12 9.56 11.00
C GLY A 282 -42.06 10.64 11.18
N ASP A 283 -42.32 11.62 12.04
CA ASP A 283 -41.43 12.74 12.34
C ASP A 283 -40.05 12.30 12.87
N CYS A 284 -39.98 11.11 13.50
CA CYS A 284 -38.70 10.50 13.90
C CYS A 284 -37.91 9.99 12.69
N ASP A 285 -38.60 9.39 11.72
CA ASP A 285 -38.01 8.86 10.50
C ASP A 285 -37.57 10.01 9.57
N ASP A 286 -38.38 11.07 9.44
CA ASP A 286 -38.04 12.31 8.75
C ASP A 286 -36.79 12.98 9.34
N LEU A 287 -36.69 13.06 10.68
CA LEU A 287 -35.54 13.66 11.35
C LEU A 287 -34.29 12.76 11.26
N ILE A 288 -34.46 11.43 11.31
CA ILE A 288 -33.36 10.49 11.07
C ILE A 288 -32.84 10.64 9.65
N LEU A 289 -33.71 10.62 8.64
CA LEU A 289 -33.33 10.79 7.24
C LEU A 289 -32.62 12.13 6.99
N GLY A 290 -33.21 13.23 7.48
CA GLY A 290 -32.64 14.57 7.33
C GLY A 290 -31.33 14.78 8.10
N SER A 291 -31.13 14.12 9.24
CA SER A 291 -29.85 14.15 9.98
C SER A 291 -28.80 13.24 9.36
N LEU A 292 -29.18 12.05 8.88
CA LEU A 292 -28.32 11.11 8.17
C LEU A 292 -27.76 11.74 6.89
N ILE A 293 -28.61 12.28 6.01
CA ILE A 293 -28.19 12.93 4.76
C ILE A 293 -27.25 14.11 5.05
N ARG A 294 -27.63 15.01 5.97
CA ARG A 294 -26.80 16.16 6.35
C ARG A 294 -25.47 15.76 6.96
N SER A 295 -25.43 14.66 7.71
CA SER A 295 -24.19 14.16 8.29
C SER A 295 -23.33 13.43 7.26
N ALA A 296 -23.93 12.77 6.27
CA ALA A 296 -23.21 12.13 5.16
C ALA A 296 -22.56 13.19 4.27
N ASP A 297 -23.30 14.22 3.89
CA ASP A 297 -22.81 15.43 3.18
C ASP A 297 -21.59 16.04 3.89
N LYS A 298 -21.72 16.32 5.19
CA LYS A 298 -20.62 16.86 6.00
C LYS A 298 -19.36 15.97 6.05
N ASN A 299 -19.49 14.65 5.87
CA ASN A 299 -18.35 13.72 5.86
C ASN A 299 -17.89 13.34 4.43
N GLY A 300 -18.42 13.98 3.39
CA GLY A 300 -18.09 13.64 1.99
C GLY A 300 -18.53 12.23 1.61
N LEU A 301 -19.75 11.86 2.03
CA LEU A 301 -20.50 10.64 1.66
C LEU A 301 -21.84 10.98 0.97
N PHE A 302 -22.14 12.27 0.77
CA PHE A 302 -23.24 12.75 -0.05
C PHE A 302 -22.76 13.92 -0.93
N PRO A 303 -23.10 14.01 -2.24
CA PRO A 303 -23.71 12.96 -3.06
C PRO A 303 -22.98 11.61 -2.93
N VAL A 304 -23.74 10.53 -3.08
CA VAL A 304 -23.22 9.18 -2.82
C VAL A 304 -22.02 8.92 -3.76
N PRO A 305 -20.84 8.51 -3.25
CA PRO A 305 -19.71 8.19 -4.10
C PRO A 305 -20.05 7.07 -5.10
N GLU A 306 -19.57 7.21 -6.34
CA GLU A 306 -19.79 6.24 -7.42
C GLU A 306 -18.50 5.47 -7.74
N GLU A 307 -18.65 4.29 -8.35
CA GLU A 307 -17.53 3.47 -8.81
C GLU A 307 -16.90 4.03 -10.09
N PRO A 308 -15.56 3.96 -10.26
CA PRO A 308 -14.58 3.45 -9.31
C PRO A 308 -14.26 4.47 -8.21
N PHE A 309 -14.13 4.02 -6.96
CA PHE A 309 -13.93 4.88 -5.79
C PHE A 309 -12.51 5.48 -5.69
N ARG A 310 -12.14 6.34 -6.63
CA ARG A 310 -10.79 6.90 -6.76
C ARG A 310 -10.38 7.77 -5.56
N GLY A 311 -9.10 7.77 -5.24
CA GLY A 311 -8.51 8.48 -4.09
C GLY A 311 -9.07 8.10 -2.72
N THR A 312 -9.86 7.02 -2.61
CA THR A 312 -10.63 6.67 -1.40
C THR A 312 -10.19 5.31 -0.86
N THR A 313 -9.84 5.27 0.42
CA THR A 313 -9.41 4.04 1.11
C THR A 313 -10.58 3.41 1.88
N VAL A 314 -10.53 2.09 2.09
CA VAL A 314 -11.53 1.36 2.90
C VAL A 314 -11.54 1.92 4.33
N LYS A 315 -10.36 2.17 4.90
CA LYS A 315 -10.18 2.81 6.22
C LYS A 315 -10.86 4.17 6.31
N SER A 316 -10.74 5.02 5.28
CA SER A 316 -11.38 6.35 5.25
C SER A 316 -12.91 6.25 5.24
N ILE A 317 -13.48 5.34 4.45
CA ILE A 317 -14.94 5.15 4.38
C ILE A 317 -15.50 4.65 5.71
N ILE A 318 -14.86 3.66 6.33
CA ILE A 318 -15.22 3.16 7.67
C ILE A 318 -15.20 4.30 8.71
N GLN A 319 -14.16 5.13 8.70
CA GLN A 319 -14.04 6.28 9.60
C GLN A 319 -15.13 7.33 9.36
N LYS A 320 -15.41 7.68 8.09
CA LYS A 320 -16.47 8.63 7.72
C LYS A 320 -17.86 8.14 8.14
N LEU A 321 -18.15 6.84 8.00
CA LEU A 321 -19.42 6.24 8.42
C LEU A 321 -19.57 6.23 9.95
N ARG A 322 -18.51 5.91 10.69
CA ARG A 322 -18.49 6.00 12.17
C ARG A 322 -18.59 7.45 12.68
N ALA A 323 -18.17 8.44 11.88
CA ALA A 323 -18.27 9.87 12.22
C ALA A 323 -19.68 10.47 11.98
N LEU A 324 -20.64 9.69 11.48
CA LEU A 324 -22.01 10.17 11.27
C LEU A 324 -22.73 10.49 12.59
N ARG A 325 -23.69 11.43 12.51
CA ARG A 325 -24.52 11.85 13.64
C ARG A 325 -25.99 11.83 13.25
N VAL A 326 -26.68 10.78 13.67
CA VAL A 326 -28.10 10.55 13.44
C VAL A 326 -28.88 10.86 14.71
N VAL A 327 -30.01 11.56 14.59
CA VAL A 327 -30.88 11.91 15.73
C VAL A 327 -32.34 11.63 15.40
N ALA A 328 -33.05 11.03 16.35
CA ALA A 328 -34.49 10.81 16.30
C ALA A 328 -35.25 11.91 17.06
N LEU A 329 -36.53 12.13 16.75
CA LEU A 329 -37.32 13.13 17.47
C LEU A 329 -37.54 12.73 18.94
N CYS A 330 -37.70 11.43 19.21
CA CYS A 330 -37.81 10.89 20.56
C CYS A 330 -36.60 11.21 21.46
N ASP A 331 -35.40 11.32 20.88
CA ASP A 331 -34.17 11.66 21.62
C ASP A 331 -34.27 13.06 22.25
N LYS A 332 -34.91 14.00 21.55
CA LYS A 332 -35.01 15.41 22.00
C LYS A 332 -36.18 15.63 22.95
N TYR A 333 -37.34 15.02 22.68
CA TYR A 333 -38.59 15.41 23.33
C TYR A 333 -39.08 14.46 24.43
N LEU A 334 -38.53 13.24 24.53
CA LEU A 334 -39.02 12.21 25.46
C LEU A 334 -37.98 11.78 26.51
N MET A 335 -36.71 12.18 26.37
CA MET A 335 -35.67 11.94 27.38
C MET A 335 -35.95 12.50 28.78
N PRO A 336 -36.64 13.66 28.99
CA PRO A 336 -36.86 14.20 30.34
C PRO A 336 -37.94 13.50 31.18
N LYS A 337 -38.72 12.56 30.62
CA LYS A 337 -39.89 11.94 31.30
C LYS A 337 -39.74 10.44 31.58
N TRP A 338 -38.54 9.88 31.42
CA TRP A 338 -38.31 8.44 31.53
C TRP A 338 -37.66 8.04 32.85
N ASP A 339 -38.45 7.97 33.92
CA ASP A 339 -37.98 7.37 35.18
C ASP A 339 -37.65 5.89 35.00
N SER A 340 -36.46 5.48 35.44
CA SER A 340 -35.91 4.13 35.25
C SER A 340 -36.53 3.05 36.14
N ALA A 341 -37.38 3.43 37.11
CA ALA A 341 -37.95 2.52 38.10
C ALA A 341 -39.29 1.87 37.68
N ASP A 342 -39.89 2.31 36.56
CA ASP A 342 -41.20 1.85 36.11
C ASP A 342 -41.11 0.75 35.04
N TRP A 343 -41.13 -0.49 35.52
CA TRP A 343 -41.08 -1.71 34.70
C TRP A 343 -42.29 -1.90 33.77
N THR A 344 -43.34 -1.07 33.86
CA THR A 344 -44.49 -1.13 32.96
C THR A 344 -44.29 -0.38 31.64
N LYS A 345 -43.22 0.42 31.52
CA LYS A 345 -42.90 1.22 30.32
C LYS A 345 -42.02 0.43 29.34
N PRO A 346 -42.29 0.47 28.02
CA PRO A 346 -41.55 -0.30 27.02
C PRO A 346 -40.11 0.22 26.87
N SER A 347 -39.10 -0.65 26.85
CA SER A 347 -37.67 -0.27 26.88
C SER A 347 -37.32 0.95 26.03
N ARG A 348 -36.67 1.94 26.64
CA ARG A 348 -36.29 3.21 26.01
C ARG A 348 -35.58 2.94 24.66
N PRO A 349 -36.01 3.58 23.54
CA PRO A 349 -35.34 3.40 22.26
C PRO A 349 -33.90 3.91 22.32
N LYS A 350 -33.01 3.22 21.59
CA LYS A 350 -31.63 3.65 21.35
C LYS A 350 -31.63 5.00 20.63
N ALA A 351 -30.60 5.81 20.90
CA ALA A 351 -30.41 7.10 20.23
C ALA A 351 -30.38 6.93 18.70
N GLY A 352 -31.03 7.83 17.96
CA GLY A 352 -31.15 7.72 16.50
C GLY A 352 -31.77 6.39 16.04
N HIS A 353 -32.62 5.76 16.86
CA HIS A 353 -33.17 4.42 16.66
C HIS A 353 -32.14 3.29 16.49
N GLY A 354 -30.92 3.46 16.99
CA GLY A 354 -29.86 2.45 16.90
C GLY A 354 -29.12 2.42 15.55
N VAL A 355 -29.30 3.46 14.70
CA VAL A 355 -28.68 3.53 13.37
C VAL A 355 -27.14 3.52 13.45
N MET A 356 -26.55 4.20 14.43
CA MET A 356 -25.09 4.23 14.57
C MET A 356 -24.53 2.88 15.05
N GLU A 357 -25.22 2.18 15.96
CA GLU A 357 -24.82 0.82 16.35
C GLU A 357 -24.97 -0.19 15.21
N PHE A 358 -25.96 -0.03 14.33
CA PHE A 358 -26.07 -0.83 13.11
C PHE A 358 -24.88 -0.56 12.17
N ILE A 359 -24.59 0.70 11.85
CA ILE A 359 -23.42 1.08 11.04
C ILE A 359 -22.13 0.49 11.62
N ASP A 360 -21.89 0.64 12.93
CA ASP A 360 -20.68 0.12 13.56
C ASP A 360 -20.61 -1.41 13.52
N THR A 361 -21.75 -2.11 13.66
CA THR A 361 -21.82 -3.58 13.52
C THR A 361 -21.45 -4.04 12.10
N GLU A 362 -21.95 -3.35 11.07
CA GLU A 362 -21.58 -3.64 9.68
C GLU A 362 -20.11 -3.31 9.39
N MET A 363 -19.58 -2.21 9.96
CA MET A 363 -18.17 -1.85 9.80
C MET A 363 -17.23 -2.81 10.52
N ILE A 364 -17.59 -3.31 11.71
CA ILE A 364 -16.85 -4.38 12.40
C ILE A 364 -16.87 -5.67 11.57
N THR A 365 -17.99 -6.00 10.95
CA THR A 365 -18.12 -7.16 10.06
C THR A 365 -17.20 -7.02 8.85
N LEU A 366 -17.17 -5.83 8.23
CA LEU A 366 -16.24 -5.51 7.15
C LEU A 366 -14.77 -5.62 7.62
N GLU A 367 -14.40 -5.01 8.75
CA GLU A 367 -13.03 -5.05 9.28
C GLU A 367 -12.54 -6.47 9.58
N ARG A 368 -13.43 -7.38 9.97
CA ARG A 368 -13.13 -8.79 10.24
C ARG A 368 -12.85 -9.64 8.99
N ILE A 369 -13.33 -9.24 7.81
CA ILE A 369 -13.00 -9.94 6.56
C ILE A 369 -11.71 -9.41 5.90
N ILE A 370 -11.15 -8.30 6.42
CA ILE A 370 -9.88 -7.74 5.96
C ILE A 370 -8.74 -8.41 6.75
N ASP A 371 -8.27 -9.57 6.31
CA ASP A 371 -7.22 -10.34 6.99
C ASP A 371 -5.91 -10.41 6.19
N GLY A 372 -5.84 -9.74 5.04
CA GLY A 372 -4.74 -9.89 4.07
C GLY A 372 -4.90 -11.12 3.18
N PHE A 373 -3.83 -11.48 2.45
CA PHE A 373 -3.81 -12.63 1.56
C PHE A 373 -2.85 -13.71 2.06
N GLU A 374 -3.27 -14.97 1.96
CA GLU A 374 -2.38 -16.10 2.18
C GLU A 374 -1.38 -16.25 1.02
N LEU A 375 -0.11 -16.40 1.37
CA LEU A 375 0.98 -16.49 0.40
C LEU A 375 0.88 -17.77 -0.45
N SER A 376 0.48 -18.90 0.14
CA SER A 376 0.32 -20.20 -0.51
C SER A 376 -0.69 -20.17 -1.66
N ASP A 377 -1.88 -19.60 -1.42
CA ASP A 377 -2.93 -19.50 -2.42
C ASP A 377 -2.61 -18.45 -3.48
N SER A 378 -1.89 -17.39 -3.09
CA SER A 378 -1.33 -16.41 -4.01
C SER A 378 -0.32 -17.01 -5.00
N ILE A 379 0.58 -17.89 -4.53
CA ILE A 379 1.53 -18.64 -5.38
C ILE A 379 0.79 -19.59 -6.32
N ARG A 380 -0.19 -20.36 -5.82
CA ARG A 380 -1.00 -21.27 -6.65
C ARG A 380 -1.69 -20.53 -7.79
N GLN A 381 -2.35 -19.42 -7.50
CA GLN A 381 -3.08 -18.65 -8.53
C GLN A 381 -2.15 -17.92 -9.50
N HIS A 382 -0.92 -17.58 -9.10
CA HIS A 382 0.10 -17.05 -10.02
C HIS A 382 0.64 -18.12 -10.99
N GLN A 383 0.70 -19.38 -10.57
CA GLN A 383 1.15 -20.51 -11.40
C GLN A 383 0.08 -21.05 -12.35
N VAL A 384 -1.20 -20.67 -12.18
CA VAL A 384 -2.29 -21.06 -13.08
C VAL A 384 -2.33 -20.11 -14.29
N PRO A 385 -2.22 -20.61 -15.54
CA PRO A 385 -2.34 -19.77 -16.73
C PRO A 385 -3.75 -19.17 -16.85
N LYS A 386 -3.84 -17.89 -17.28
CA LYS A 386 -5.07 -17.06 -17.32
C LYS A 386 -6.25 -17.60 -18.17
N ASN A 387 -6.20 -18.83 -18.69
CA ASN A 387 -7.26 -19.46 -19.50
C ASN A 387 -8.21 -20.37 -18.70
N ALA A 388 -8.05 -20.49 -17.38
CA ALA A 388 -8.99 -21.22 -16.52
C ALA A 388 -10.00 -20.26 -15.85
N SER A 389 -11.10 -19.98 -16.53
CA SER A 389 -12.24 -19.26 -15.93
C SER A 389 -12.87 -20.10 -14.81
N SER A 390 -12.79 -19.63 -13.57
CA SER A 390 -13.46 -20.26 -12.42
C SER A 390 -14.56 -19.34 -11.86
N PRO A 391 -15.76 -19.85 -11.53
CA PRO A 391 -16.87 -19.04 -11.04
C PRO A 391 -16.85 -18.90 -9.50
N GLU A 392 -16.08 -17.94 -8.98
CA GLU A 392 -16.25 -17.46 -7.59
C GLU A 392 -17.06 -16.16 -7.55
N LYS A 393 -18.34 -16.28 -7.92
CA LYS A 393 -19.40 -15.37 -7.50
C LYS A 393 -20.36 -16.18 -6.64
N ASP A 394 -20.41 -15.85 -5.34
CA ASP A 394 -21.48 -16.13 -4.36
C ASP A 394 -20.90 -16.48 -2.98
N LEU A 395 -20.56 -15.45 -2.19
CA LEU A 395 -20.35 -15.60 -0.73
C LEU A 395 -20.61 -14.32 0.10
N ILE A 396 -21.21 -13.27 -0.51
CA ILE A 396 -21.58 -12.00 0.17
C ILE A 396 -23.08 -11.67 -0.02
N ASN A 397 -23.88 -12.61 -0.55
CA ASN A 397 -25.32 -12.44 -0.75
C ASN A 397 -26.17 -13.13 0.35
N SER A 398 -25.90 -12.85 1.62
CA SER A 398 -26.78 -13.25 2.73
C SER A 398 -26.56 -12.43 4.01
N ALA A 399 -27.09 -11.21 4.04
CA ALA A 399 -27.42 -10.49 5.28
C ALA A 399 -28.96 -10.29 5.33
N PRO A 400 -29.64 -10.57 6.47
CA PRO A 400 -31.09 -10.45 6.57
C PRO A 400 -31.54 -8.99 6.80
N PHE A 401 -32.71 -8.64 6.23
CA PHE A 401 -33.41 -7.36 6.43
C PHE A 401 -34.14 -7.27 7.78
#